data_AF-A0A7X6ZF82-F1
#
_entry.id   AF-A0A7X6ZF82-F1
#
_cell.length_a   1.000
_cell.length_b   1.000
_cell.length_c   1.000
_cell.angle_alpha   90.00
_cell.angle_beta   90.00
_cell.angle_gamma   90.00
#
_symmetry.space_group_name_H-M   'P 1'
#
loop_
_entity.id
_entity.type
_entity.pdbx_description
1 polymer ?
#
loop_
_entity_poly.entity_id
_entity_poly.type
_entity_poly.pdbx_seq_one_letter_code
_entity_poly.pdbx_strand_id
1 'polypeptide(L)'
;MEKIEIAFRKIVDWAKIPDYDTKGAAGCDISVSLQDEIVLYPHEVKTFPTGFAIKIPSGYEAQIRSRAGMARKGIVVANAPATLDGEHIDEITVLLLNVTDKPVKILPGQKVAQMVFSPIVKAQFIQE
;
A
#
# COMPACT_ATOMS: atom_id res chain seq x y z
N MET A 1 8.38 17.27 10.23
CA MET A 1 8.54 16.30 9.12
C MET A 1 8.60 17.10 7.85
N GLU A 2 9.56 16.81 6.99
CA GLU A 2 9.62 17.38 5.64
C GLU A 2 8.36 16.97 4.88
N LYS A 3 7.82 17.88 4.05
CA LYS A 3 6.66 17.60 3.21
C LYS A 3 7.13 17.45 1.77
N ILE A 4 6.69 16.39 1.13
CA ILE A 4 6.83 16.18 -0.31
C ILE A 4 5.44 16.26 -0.95
N GLU A 5 5.38 16.76 -2.18
CA GLU A 5 4.15 16.79 -2.96
C GLU A 5 4.04 15.52 -3.80
N ILE A 6 2.91 14.81 -3.68
CA ILE A 6 2.62 13.60 -4.44
C ILE A 6 1.42 13.91 -5.33
N ALA A 7 1.66 13.98 -6.64
CA ALA A 7 0.56 14.04 -7.60
C ALA A 7 -0.13 12.67 -7.65
N PHE A 8 -1.45 12.67 -7.72
CA PHE A 8 -2.26 11.46 -7.81
C PHE A 8 -3.29 11.58 -8.93
N ARG A 9 -3.75 10.44 -9.44
CA ARG A 9 -4.96 10.34 -10.26
C ARG A 9 -5.86 9.25 -9.72
N LYS A 10 -7.17 9.48 -9.75
CA LYS A 10 -8.16 8.43 -9.50
C LYS A 10 -8.39 7.65 -10.80
N ILE A 11 -8.44 6.33 -10.67
CA ILE A 11 -8.79 5.40 -11.75
C ILE A 11 -10.30 5.08 -11.68
N VAL A 12 -10.84 5.06 -10.46
CA VAL A 12 -12.28 4.97 -10.19
C VAL A 12 -12.71 6.09 -9.24
N ASP A 13 -13.93 6.59 -9.41
CA ASP A 13 -14.41 7.79 -8.69
C ASP A 13 -14.45 7.61 -7.16
N TRP A 14 -14.79 6.40 -6.72
CA TRP A 14 -14.91 6.04 -5.31
C TRP A 14 -13.58 5.70 -4.63
N ALA A 15 -12.45 5.79 -5.36
CA ALA A 15 -11.14 5.58 -4.77
C ALA A 15 -10.89 6.56 -3.63
N LYS A 16 -10.41 6.03 -2.50
CA LYS A 16 -10.03 6.82 -1.32
C LYS A 16 -8.54 7.14 -1.40
N ILE A 17 -8.22 8.42 -1.52
CA ILE A 17 -6.84 8.89 -1.49
C ILE A 17 -6.33 8.81 -0.04
N PRO A 18 -5.14 8.23 0.21
CA PRO A 18 -4.57 8.13 1.54
C PRO A 18 -4.39 9.51 2.19
N ASP A 19 -4.63 9.57 3.49
CA ASP A 19 -4.35 10.75 4.31
C ASP A 19 -3.68 10.33 5.63
N TYR A 20 -2.96 11.26 6.24
CA TYR A 20 -2.27 11.05 7.51
C TYR A 20 -3.21 11.31 8.68
N ASP A 21 -3.63 10.24 9.37
CA ASP A 21 -4.63 10.32 10.45
C ASP A 21 -4.20 11.22 11.64
N THR A 22 -2.89 11.43 11.86
CA THR A 22 -2.38 12.30 12.94
C THR A 22 -1.13 13.06 12.51
N LYS A 23 -0.82 14.17 13.20
CA LYS A 23 0.39 15.00 12.94
C LYS A 23 1.71 14.23 13.02
N GLY A 24 1.77 13.14 13.78
CA GLY A 24 2.97 12.31 13.96
C GLY A 24 2.93 10.99 13.19
N ALA A 25 1.93 10.77 12.34
CA ALA A 25 1.81 9.53 11.59
C ALA A 25 2.94 9.42 10.56
N ALA A 26 3.73 8.33 10.64
CA ALA A 26 4.80 8.05 9.69
C ALA A 26 4.27 7.57 8.32
N GLY A 27 3.08 6.96 8.30
CA GLY A 27 2.43 6.48 7.09
C GLY A 27 0.95 6.83 7.03
N CYS A 28 0.40 6.78 5.83
CA CYS A 28 -1.01 6.99 5.55
C CYS A 28 -1.69 5.66 5.19
N ASP A 29 -2.94 5.48 5.61
CA ASP A 29 -3.67 4.23 5.39
C ASP A 29 -4.14 4.11 3.92
N ILE A 30 -3.90 2.95 3.32
CA ILE A 30 -4.39 2.58 1.98
C ILE A 30 -5.68 1.78 2.11
N SER A 31 -6.72 2.21 1.39
CA SER A 31 -7.99 1.49 1.27
C SER A 31 -8.06 0.71 -0.04
N VAL A 32 -8.72 -0.45 -0.02
CA VAL A 32 -9.09 -1.15 -1.26
C VAL A 32 -10.30 -0.50 -1.93
N SER A 33 -10.32 -0.52 -3.26
CA SER A 33 -11.43 -0.03 -4.08
C SER A 33 -12.17 -1.21 -4.71
N LEU A 34 -13.02 -1.85 -3.91
CA LEU A 34 -13.85 -2.99 -4.32
C LEU A 34 -15.31 -2.56 -4.50
N GLN A 35 -16.04 -3.24 -5.38
CA GLN A 35 -17.50 -3.12 -5.49
C GLN A 35 -18.21 -4.03 -4.47
N ASP A 36 -17.70 -5.23 -4.27
CA ASP A 36 -18.24 -6.25 -3.37
C ASP A 36 -17.18 -6.75 -2.37
N GLU A 37 -17.64 -7.43 -1.32
CA GLU A 37 -16.71 -8.11 -0.40
C GLU A 37 -15.98 -9.25 -1.11
N ILE A 38 -14.70 -9.44 -0.76
CA ILE A 38 -13.88 -10.56 -1.23
C ILE A 38 -13.48 -11.38 -0.01
N VAL A 39 -13.73 -12.69 -0.08
CA VAL A 39 -13.18 -13.64 0.89
C VAL A 39 -11.76 -14.01 0.46
N LEU A 40 -10.80 -13.81 1.37
CA LEU A 40 -9.44 -14.28 1.23
C LEU A 40 -9.30 -15.57 2.03
N TYR A 41 -9.13 -16.70 1.34
CA TYR A 41 -9.07 -18.03 1.94
C TYR A 41 -7.75 -18.27 2.69
N PRO A 42 -7.70 -19.28 3.56
CA PRO A 42 -6.46 -19.67 4.23
C PRO A 42 -5.27 -19.80 3.28
N HIS A 43 -4.14 -19.19 3.62
CA HIS A 43 -2.89 -19.21 2.86
C HIS A 43 -2.99 -18.63 1.43
N GLU A 44 -4.11 -18.01 1.08
CA GLU A 44 -4.31 -17.39 -0.23
C GLU A 44 -3.55 -16.06 -0.31
N VAL A 45 -2.91 -15.84 -1.46
CA VAL A 45 -2.35 -14.56 -1.86
C VAL A 45 -3.20 -13.99 -2.99
N LYS A 46 -3.66 -12.75 -2.84
CA LYS A 46 -4.47 -12.07 -3.85
C LYS A 46 -4.13 -10.60 -3.97
N THR A 47 -4.18 -10.09 -5.19
CA THR A 47 -3.98 -8.67 -5.50
C THR A 47 -5.28 -7.90 -5.32
N PHE A 48 -5.23 -6.80 -4.58
CA PHE A 48 -6.37 -5.92 -4.33
C PHE A 48 -6.14 -4.54 -4.97
N PRO A 49 -7.09 -4.04 -5.79
CA PRO A 49 -7.01 -2.70 -6.38
C PRO A 49 -7.22 -1.61 -5.31
N THR A 50 -6.54 -0.48 -5.47
CA THR A 50 -6.75 0.70 -4.62
C THR A 50 -7.51 1.80 -5.34
N GLY A 51 -7.65 1.71 -6.67
CA GLY A 51 -8.40 2.65 -7.48
C GLY A 51 -7.70 3.98 -7.72
N PHE A 52 -6.44 4.14 -7.31
CA PHE A 52 -5.68 5.35 -7.53
C PHE A 52 -4.23 5.04 -7.93
N ALA A 53 -3.59 6.05 -8.49
CA ALA A 53 -2.22 6.03 -8.97
C ALA A 53 -1.49 7.26 -8.43
N ILE A 54 -0.17 7.18 -8.31
CA ILE A 54 0.66 8.29 -7.80
C ILE A 54 1.89 8.51 -8.68
N LYS A 55 2.44 9.72 -8.57
CA LYS A 55 3.75 10.10 -9.08
C LYS A 55 4.67 10.38 -7.90
N ILE A 56 5.75 9.60 -7.79
CA ILE A 56 6.75 9.78 -6.73
C ILE A 56 7.86 10.70 -7.26
N PRO A 57 8.21 11.79 -6.56
CA PRO A 57 9.29 12.66 -6.97
C PRO A 57 10.65 11.94 -6.88
N SER A 58 11.58 12.34 -7.75
CA SER A 58 12.96 11.84 -7.71
C SER A 58 13.59 12.02 -6.33
N GLY A 59 14.38 11.04 -5.90
CA GLY A 59 15.02 11.03 -4.59
C GLY A 59 14.19 10.37 -3.48
N TYR A 60 12.98 9.89 -3.78
CA TYR A 60 12.11 9.19 -2.82
C TYR A 60 11.58 7.87 -3.39
N GLU A 61 11.16 7.00 -2.48
CA GLU A 61 10.31 5.84 -2.75
C GLU A 61 9.06 5.90 -1.87
N ALA A 62 8.05 5.09 -2.21
CA ALA A 62 6.93 4.78 -1.33
C ALA A 62 6.95 3.29 -0.98
N GLN A 63 6.72 2.98 0.28
CA GLN A 63 6.72 1.62 0.79
C GLN A 63 5.31 1.23 1.24
N ILE A 64 4.75 0.19 0.63
CA ILE A 64 3.51 -0.42 1.13
C ILE A 64 3.84 -1.44 2.21
N ARG A 65 3.32 -1.21 3.42
CA ARG A 65 3.55 -2.04 4.61
C ARG A 65 2.23 -2.58 5.15
N SER A 66 2.30 -3.69 5.88
CA SER A 66 1.16 -4.24 6.61
C SER A 66 0.64 -3.27 7.66
N ARG A 67 -0.69 -3.12 7.79
CA ARG A 67 -1.29 -2.44 8.95
C ARG A 67 -1.29 -3.37 10.15
N ALA A 68 -0.90 -2.87 11.33
CA ALA A 68 -0.90 -3.68 12.55
C ALA A 68 -2.28 -4.29 12.88
N GLY A 69 -3.37 -3.54 12.62
CA GLY A 69 -4.74 -4.03 12.80
C GLY A 69 -5.14 -5.17 11.86
N MET A 70 -4.62 -5.17 10.63
CA MET A 70 -4.85 -6.26 9.66
C MET A 70 -3.96 -7.46 9.97
N ALA A 71 -2.69 -7.22 10.31
CA ALA A 71 -1.74 -8.26 10.69
C ALA A 71 -2.20 -9.04 11.93
N ARG A 72 -2.84 -8.36 12.91
CA ARG A 72 -3.49 -9.02 14.06
C ARG A 72 -4.64 -9.96 13.68
N LYS A 73 -5.25 -9.76 12.50
CA LYS A 73 -6.25 -10.66 11.91
C LYS A 73 -5.61 -11.70 10.96
N GLY A 74 -4.28 -11.74 10.89
CA GLY A 74 -3.50 -12.58 10.01
C GLY A 74 -3.53 -12.18 8.54
N ILE A 75 -3.86 -10.92 8.23
CA ILE A 75 -3.74 -10.36 6.89
C ILE A 75 -2.51 -9.47 6.81
N VAL A 76 -1.56 -9.86 5.96
CA VAL A 76 -0.31 -9.15 5.76
C VAL A 76 -0.13 -8.80 4.28
N VAL A 77 0.64 -7.75 4.01
CA VAL A 77 1.09 -7.46 2.65
C VAL A 77 2.17 -8.50 2.32
N ALA A 78 1.94 -9.32 1.29
CA ALA A 78 2.73 -10.51 1.00
C ALA A 78 4.18 -10.18 0.60
N ASN A 79 4.37 -9.06 -0.10
CA ASN A 79 5.68 -8.54 -0.51
C ASN A 79 6.14 -7.38 0.37
N ALA A 80 5.72 -7.33 1.65
CA ALA A 80 6.07 -6.22 2.54
C ALA A 80 7.58 -6.19 2.92
N PRO A 81 8.19 -5.00 3.00
CA PRO A 81 7.70 -3.74 2.43
C PRO A 81 7.73 -3.81 0.89
N ALA A 82 6.62 -3.47 0.24
CA ALA A 82 6.61 -3.37 -1.22
C ALA A 82 7.17 -2.02 -1.64
N THR A 83 8.25 -2.02 -2.41
CA THR A 83 8.86 -0.81 -2.95
C THR A 83 8.09 -0.34 -4.17
N LEU A 84 7.67 0.92 -4.14
CA LEU A 84 7.16 1.68 -5.28
C LEU A 84 8.20 2.74 -5.62
N ASP A 85 8.76 2.66 -6.82
CA ASP A 85 9.68 3.64 -7.38
C ASP A 85 9.18 4.14 -8.75
N GLY A 86 9.72 5.26 -9.18
CA GLY A 86 9.42 5.84 -10.49
C GLY A 86 8.45 7.02 -10.46
N GLU A 87 8.56 7.83 -11.51
CA GLU A 87 7.77 9.05 -11.67
C GLU A 87 6.31 8.79 -12.04
N HIS A 88 5.96 7.61 -12.52
CA HIS A 88 4.60 7.28 -12.93
C HIS A 88 4.32 5.83 -12.56
N ILE A 89 3.46 5.67 -11.54
CA ILE A 89 2.90 4.37 -11.20
C ILE A 89 1.51 4.35 -11.81
N ASP A 90 1.13 3.22 -12.40
CA ASP A 90 -0.25 2.98 -12.80
C ASP A 90 -1.13 2.79 -11.55
N GLU A 91 -2.05 1.85 -11.55
CA GLU A 91 -2.79 1.56 -10.34
C GLU A 91 -1.87 1.03 -9.24
N ILE A 92 -1.91 1.66 -8.06
CA ILE A 92 -1.36 1.03 -6.87
C ILE A 92 -2.24 -0.17 -6.54
N THR A 93 -1.62 -1.33 -6.43
CA THR A 93 -2.30 -2.54 -5.94
C THR A 93 -1.61 -3.05 -4.68
N VAL A 94 -2.36 -3.78 -3.86
CA VAL A 94 -1.86 -4.35 -2.61
C VAL A 94 -1.97 -5.87 -2.69
N LEU A 95 -0.85 -6.56 -2.61
CA LEU A 95 -0.81 -8.03 -2.54
C LEU A 95 -1.05 -8.46 -1.10
N LEU A 96 -2.23 -9.00 -0.78
CA LEU A 96 -2.56 -9.47 0.56
C LEU A 96 -2.41 -10.99 0.66
N LEU A 97 -1.78 -11.45 1.74
CA LEU A 97 -1.68 -12.84 2.16
C LEU A 97 -2.49 -13.04 3.44
N ASN A 98 -3.32 -14.09 3.46
CA ASN A 98 -3.94 -14.60 4.68
C ASN A 98 -3.04 -15.69 5.29
N VAL A 99 -2.36 -15.41 6.39
CA VAL A 99 -1.46 -16.38 7.05
C VAL A 99 -2.20 -17.33 8.02
N THR A 100 -3.52 -17.25 8.09
CA THR A 100 -4.33 -18.04 9.03
C THR A 100 -4.95 -19.26 8.36
N ASP A 101 -5.45 -20.18 9.19
CA ASP A 101 -6.25 -21.34 8.76
C ASP A 101 -7.75 -21.03 8.65
N LYS A 102 -8.15 -19.75 8.61
CA LYS A 102 -9.56 -19.34 8.51
C LYS A 102 -9.77 -18.33 7.38
N PRO A 103 -10.93 -18.35 6.69
CA PRO A 103 -11.25 -17.33 5.71
C PRO A 103 -11.42 -15.96 6.37
N VAL A 104 -10.94 -14.91 5.71
CA VAL A 104 -11.07 -13.51 6.16
C VAL A 104 -11.75 -12.69 5.08
N LYS A 105 -12.75 -11.90 5.46
CA LYS A 105 -13.43 -10.99 4.55
C LYS A 105 -12.70 -9.66 4.43
N ILE A 106 -12.48 -9.21 3.20
CA ILE A 106 -12.04 -7.87 2.85
C ILE A 106 -13.24 -7.11 2.29
N LEU A 107 -13.61 -6.02 2.96
CA LEU A 107 -14.79 -5.23 2.64
C LEU A 107 -14.47 -4.06 1.69
N PRO A 108 -15.44 -3.59 0.88
CA PRO A 108 -15.29 -2.37 0.10
C PRO A 108 -14.82 -1.17 0.94
N GLY A 109 -13.78 -0.48 0.47
CA GLY A 109 -13.25 0.71 1.13
C GLY A 109 -12.53 0.45 2.45
N GLN A 110 -12.24 -0.81 2.79
CA GLN A 110 -11.49 -1.18 4.00
C GLN A 110 -10.02 -0.75 3.87
N LYS A 111 -9.49 -0.12 4.93
CA LYS A 111 -8.06 0.19 5.07
C LYS A 111 -7.27 -1.12 5.29
N VAL A 112 -6.45 -1.55 4.33
CA VAL A 112 -5.75 -2.86 4.36
C VAL A 112 -4.24 -2.76 4.55
N ALA A 113 -3.61 -1.71 4.03
CA ALA A 113 -2.17 -1.48 4.08
C ALA A 113 -1.88 -0.04 4.50
N GLN A 114 -0.62 0.30 4.72
CA GLN A 114 -0.19 1.67 4.96
C GLN A 114 0.99 2.01 4.05
N MET A 115 1.08 3.27 3.62
CA MET A 115 2.14 3.78 2.77
C MET A 115 3.08 4.66 3.58
N VAL A 116 4.38 4.46 3.44
CA VAL A 116 5.42 5.32 4.05
C VAL A 116 6.32 5.82 2.94
N PHE A 117 6.54 7.13 2.86
CA PHE A 117 7.52 7.71 1.94
C PHE A 117 8.88 7.82 2.61
N SER A 118 9.94 7.50 1.88
CA SER A 118 11.33 7.56 2.38
C SER A 118 12.26 8.11 1.31
N PRO A 119 13.29 8.91 1.68
CA PRO A 119 14.36 9.23 0.76
C PRO A 119 15.14 7.96 0.36
N ILE A 120 15.69 7.96 -0.85
CA ILE A 120 16.52 6.87 -1.38
C ILE A 120 17.93 7.34 -1.74
N VAL A 121 18.85 6.39 -1.78
CA VAL A 121 20.21 6.58 -2.29
C VAL A 121 20.49 5.57 -3.40
N LYS A 122 21.34 5.95 -4.37
CA LYS A 122 21.83 5.04 -5.41
C LYS A 122 23.24 4.58 -5.04
N ALA A 123 23.41 3.29 -4.82
CA ALA A 123 24.72 2.71 -4.58
C ALA A 123 25.51 2.59 -5.90
N GLN A 124 26.82 2.83 -5.82
CA GLN A 124 27.77 2.44 -6.86
C GLN A 124 28.54 1.22 -6.37
N PHE A 125 28.37 0.08 -7.05
CA PHE A 125 29.12 -1.13 -6.75
C PHE A 125 30.50 -1.04 -7.39
N ILE A 126 31.55 -1.27 -6.62
CA ILE A 126 32.94 -1.34 -7.07
C ILE A 126 33.49 -2.73 -6.77
N GLN A 127 34.28 -3.29 -7.69
CA GLN A 127 34.98 -4.54 -7.47
C GLN A 127 36.29 -4.25 -6.71
N GLU A 128 36.61 -5.06 -5.69
CA GLU A 128 37.89 -5.01 -4.97
C GLU A 128 39.08 -5.44 -5.86
#